data_AF-A0A3T0W535-F1
#
_entry.id   AF-A0A3T0W535-F1
#
_cell.length_a   1.000
_cell.length_b   1.000
_cell.length_c   1.000
_cell.angle_alpha   90.00
_cell.angle_beta   90.00
_cell.angle_gamma   90.00
#
_symmetry.space_group_name_H-M   'P 1'
#
loop_
_entity.id
_entity.type
_entity.pdbx_description
1 polymer ?
#
loop_
_entity_poly.entity_id
_entity_poly.type
_entity_poly.pdbx_seq_one_letter_code
_entity_poly.pdbx_strand_id
1 'polypeptide(L)'
;MDTLLTNLEQIAAQQNLISNAIAGAKLWVSSEDFSIDNSITDKFKFEFHSHKLCFKHEYIEVSYIETNLTILLEEEEVGYYYWHTLFDGEVIDDMLVITDNELKYS
;
A
#
# COMPACT_ATOMS: atom_id res chain seq x y z
N MET A 1 20.75 -5.34 -14.77
CA MET A 1 19.89 -5.38 -13.57
C MET A 1 19.76 -3.97 -13.00
N ASP A 2 20.88 -3.27 -12.83
CA ASP A 2 20.95 -1.88 -12.36
C ASP A 2 20.06 -0.91 -13.15
N THR A 3 20.06 -0.98 -14.48
CA THR A 3 19.20 -0.12 -15.32
C THR A 3 17.70 -0.31 -15.04
N LEU A 4 17.27 -1.55 -14.78
CA LEU A 4 15.85 -1.83 -14.49
C LEU A 4 15.46 -1.26 -13.12
N LEU A 5 16.34 -1.41 -12.12
CA LEU A 5 16.14 -0.89 -10.77
C LEU A 5 16.09 0.64 -10.78
N THR A 6 17.05 1.30 -11.43
CA THR A 6 17.06 2.76 -11.56
C THR A 6 15.80 3.27 -12.27
N ASN A 7 15.33 2.58 -13.31
CA ASN A 7 14.10 2.96 -14.00
C ASN A 7 12.87 2.83 -13.09
N LEU A 8 12.79 1.77 -12.27
CA LEU A 8 11.68 1.59 -11.34
C LEU A 8 11.66 2.71 -10.28
N GLU A 9 12.80 3.04 -9.70
CA GLU A 9 12.93 4.14 -8.74
C GLU A 9 12.53 5.49 -9.36
N GLN A 10 12.95 5.73 -10.61
CA GLN A 10 12.57 6.93 -11.35
C GLN A 10 11.07 7.01 -11.61
N ILE A 11 10.45 5.92 -12.08
CA ILE A 11 9.00 5.87 -12.31
C ILE A 11 8.26 6.10 -10.99
N ALA A 12 8.68 5.41 -9.93
CA ALA A 12 8.04 5.53 -8.61
C ALA A 12 8.11 6.97 -8.06
N ALA A 13 9.24 7.64 -8.24
CA ALA A 13 9.42 9.04 -7.86
C ALA A 13 8.60 9.99 -8.76
N GLN A 14 8.63 9.81 -10.08
CA GLN A 14 7.88 10.63 -11.04
C GLN A 14 6.37 10.58 -10.78
N GLN A 15 5.85 9.41 -10.43
CA GLN A 15 4.43 9.19 -10.15
C GLN A 15 4.07 9.40 -8.68
N ASN A 16 5.02 9.79 -7.82
CA ASN A 16 4.82 9.99 -6.38
C ASN A 16 4.16 8.79 -5.68
N LEU A 17 4.54 7.56 -6.06
CA LEU A 17 3.82 6.34 -5.66
C LEU A 17 3.75 6.15 -4.14
N ILE A 18 4.80 6.47 -3.40
CA ILE A 18 4.81 6.38 -1.92
C ILE A 18 3.77 7.31 -1.30
N SER A 19 3.76 8.58 -1.72
CA SER A 19 2.81 9.57 -1.18
C SER A 19 1.37 9.22 -1.53
N ASN A 20 1.14 8.72 -2.76
CA ASN A 20 -0.18 8.29 -3.21
C ASN A 20 -0.66 7.04 -2.46
N ALA A 21 0.22 6.06 -2.23
CA ALA A 21 -0.11 4.88 -1.43
C ALA A 21 -0.47 5.27 0.01
N ILE A 22 0.27 6.21 0.63
CA ILE A 22 -0.05 6.70 1.98
C ILE A 22 -1.42 7.40 2.00
N ALA A 23 -1.74 8.17 0.96
CA ALA A 23 -3.05 8.82 0.84
C ALA A 23 -4.18 7.77 0.67
N GLY A 24 -3.97 6.77 -0.17
CA GLY A 24 -4.91 5.65 -0.36
C GLY A 24 -5.17 4.89 0.94
N ALA A 25 -4.12 4.52 1.68
CA ALA A 25 -4.26 3.82 2.96
C ALA A 25 -5.05 4.65 3.99
N LYS A 26 -4.83 5.97 4.03
CA LYS A 26 -5.61 6.88 4.88
C LYS A 26 -7.08 6.93 4.48
N LEU A 27 -7.40 6.90 3.19
CA LEU A 27 -8.79 6.86 2.72
C LEU A 27 -9.48 5.57 3.15
N TRP A 28 -8.79 4.43 3.06
CA TRP A 28 -9.32 3.14 3.54
C TRP A 28 -9.72 3.19 5.00
N VAL A 29 -8.82 3.61 5.88
CA VAL A 29 -9.06 3.57 7.32
C VAL A 29 -9.96 4.68 7.84
N SER A 30 -10.27 5.68 6.99
CA SER A 30 -11.27 6.71 7.25
C SER A 30 -12.65 6.34 6.71
N SER A 31 -12.78 5.22 5.98
CA SER A 31 -14.05 4.77 5.43
C SER A 31 -14.96 4.29 6.55
N GLU A 32 -16.25 4.67 6.49
CA GLU A 32 -17.27 4.18 7.43
C GLU A 32 -17.45 2.65 7.37
N ASP A 33 -17.08 2.03 6.24
CA ASP A 33 -17.14 0.59 6.02
C ASP A 33 -15.92 -0.15 6.60
N PHE A 34 -14.93 0.57 7.14
CA PHE A 34 -13.77 -0.04 7.76
C PHE A 34 -14.13 -0.51 9.17
N SER A 35 -14.04 -1.81 9.42
CA SER A 35 -14.59 -2.44 10.63
C SER A 35 -13.94 -2.06 11.97
N ILE A 36 -12.88 -1.25 11.97
CA ILE A 36 -12.13 -0.85 13.17
C ILE A 36 -12.52 0.58 13.54
N ASP A 37 -12.75 0.82 14.83
CA ASP A 37 -13.09 2.14 15.35
C ASP A 37 -12.06 3.22 14.95
N ASN A 38 -12.57 4.37 14.49
CA ASN A 38 -11.75 5.49 14.00
C ASN A 38 -10.76 6.02 15.06
N SER A 39 -11.09 5.94 16.35
CA SER A 39 -10.18 6.35 17.44
C SER A 39 -8.93 5.49 17.54
N ILE A 40 -8.97 4.28 16.98
CA ILE A 40 -7.83 3.38 16.82
C ILE A 40 -7.12 3.67 15.51
N THR A 41 -7.85 3.72 14.39
CA THR A 41 -7.25 3.91 13.06
C THR A 41 -6.58 5.27 12.88
N ASP A 42 -7.03 6.30 13.59
CA ASP A 42 -6.39 7.63 13.64
C ASP A 42 -4.96 7.58 14.19
N LYS A 43 -4.60 6.52 14.93
CA LYS A 43 -3.26 6.32 15.49
C LYS A 43 -2.36 5.49 14.59
N PHE A 44 -2.88 4.93 13.49
CA PHE A 44 -2.07 4.16 12.57
C PHE A 44 -0.99 5.03 11.92
N LYS A 45 0.22 4.49 11.87
CA LYS A 45 1.31 5.02 11.06
C LYS A 45 1.50 4.13 9.83
N PHE A 46 1.65 4.76 8.68
CA PHE A 46 1.89 4.08 7.42
C PHE A 46 3.34 4.33 7.00
N GLU A 47 4.15 3.29 6.98
CA GLU A 47 5.57 3.38 6.65
C GLU A 47 5.86 2.66 5.35
N PHE A 48 6.65 3.30 4.48
CA PHE A 48 7.05 2.68 3.23
C PHE A 48 7.95 1.48 3.48
N HIS A 49 7.58 0.33 2.92
CA HIS A 49 8.36 -0.89 3.01
C HIS A 49 9.13 -1.18 1.71
N SER A 50 8.42 -1.22 0.57
CA SER A 50 9.05 -1.60 -0.70
C SER A 50 8.25 -1.20 -1.94
N HIS A 51 8.93 -1.09 -3.07
CA HIS A 51 8.34 -1.20 -4.40
C HIS A 51 8.71 -2.54 -5.03
N LYS A 52 7.77 -3.17 -5.71
CA LYS A 52 8.00 -4.40 -6.49
C LYS A 52 7.52 -4.22 -7.91
N LEU A 53 8.34 -4.66 -8.86
CA LEU A 53 7.92 -4.85 -10.24
C LEU A 53 7.26 -6.22 -10.38
N CYS A 54 5.97 -6.24 -10.65
CA CYS A 54 5.19 -7.46 -10.83
C CYS A 54 4.96 -7.71 -12.32
N PHE A 55 5.22 -8.94 -12.77
CA PHE A 55 4.90 -9.37 -14.12
C PHE A 55 3.49 -9.96 -14.17
N LYS A 56 2.92 -10.02 -15.38
CA LYS A 56 1.60 -10.59 -15.63
C LYS A 56 1.35 -11.89 -14.84
N HIS A 57 0.17 -11.95 -14.23
CA HIS A 57 -0.34 -13.10 -13.49
C HIS A 57 -1.71 -13.50 -14.07
N GLU A 58 -2.24 -14.68 -13.72
CA GLU A 58 -3.58 -15.11 -14.16
C GLU A 58 -4.73 -14.18 -13.72
N TYR A 59 -4.49 -13.31 -12.73
CA TYR A 59 -5.48 -12.36 -12.19
C TYR A 59 -5.25 -10.91 -12.65
N ILE A 60 -4.04 -10.58 -13.12
CA ILE A 60 -3.68 -9.24 -13.61
C ILE A 60 -2.85 -9.44 -14.88
N GLU A 61 -3.47 -9.22 -16.04
CA GLU A 61 -2.88 -9.55 -17.36
C GLU A 61 -1.78 -8.57 -17.83
N VAL A 62 -1.46 -7.59 -17.00
CA VAL A 62 -0.47 -6.52 -17.28
C VAL A 62 0.63 -6.54 -16.22
N SER A 63 1.81 -6.04 -16.58
CA SER A 63 2.86 -5.77 -15.59
C SER A 63 2.51 -4.50 -14.82
N TYR A 64 2.82 -4.47 -13.53
CA TYR A 64 2.46 -3.38 -12.64
C TYR A 64 3.52 -3.15 -11.57
N ILE A 65 3.43 -2.03 -10.86
CA ILE A 65 4.22 -1.71 -9.68
C ILE A 65 3.33 -1.88 -8.46
N GLU A 66 3.77 -2.72 -7.53
CA GLU A 66 3.22 -2.80 -6.19
C GLU A 66 4.02 -1.89 -5.26
N THR A 67 3.32 -0.97 -4.58
CA THR A 67 3.86 -0.21 -3.45
C THR A 67 3.31 -0.80 -2.17
N ASN A 68 4.20 -1.25 -1.29
CA ASN A 68 3.85 -1.83 0.00
C ASN A 68 4.13 -0.84 1.13
N LEU A 69 3.14 -0.63 1.99
CA LEU A 69 3.28 0.07 3.26
C LEU A 69 3.06 -0.90 4.42
N THR A 70 3.89 -0.78 5.45
CA THR A 70 3.65 -1.39 6.76
C THR A 70 2.75 -0.48 7.58
N ILE A 71 1.78 -1.06 8.30
CA ILE A 71 0.89 -0.35 9.21
C ILE A 71 1.36 -0.61 10.64
N LEU A 72 1.64 0.46 11.37
CA LEU A 72 2.07 0.40 12.77
C LEU A 72 1.03 1.02 13.70
N LEU A 73 0.86 0.42 14.87
CA LEU A 73 0.17 0.99 16.02
C LEU A 73 1.11 0.91 17.22
N GLU A 74 1.39 2.05 17.87
CA GLU A 74 2.31 2.10 19.03
C GLU A 74 3.69 1.46 18.77
N GLU A 75 4.22 1.63 17.55
CA GLU A 75 5.48 1.04 17.05
C GLU A 75 5.45 -0.48 16.77
N GLU A 76 4.30 -1.13 16.93
CA GLU A 76 4.11 -2.54 16.58
C GLU A 76 3.45 -2.70 15.20
N GLU A 77 3.91 -3.68 14.42
CA GLU A 77 3.33 -3.99 13.11
C GLU A 77 1.99 -4.71 13.28
N VAL A 78 0.93 -4.08 12.76
CA VAL A 78 -0.45 -4.56 12.88
C VAL A 78 -1.09 -4.92 11.53
N GLY A 79 -0.41 -4.62 10.42
CA GLY A 79 -0.93 -4.88 9.09
C GLY A 79 -0.06 -4.33 7.97
N TYR A 80 -0.59 -4.39 6.76
CA TYR A 80 0.06 -3.88 5.55
C TYR A 80 -0.97 -3.34 4.56
N TYR A 81 -0.48 -2.52 3.64
CA TYR A 81 -1.26 -1.96 2.54
C TYR A 81 -0.53 -2.12 1.22
N TYR A 82 -1.22 -2.64 0.20
CA TYR A 82 -0.71 -2.74 -1.15
C TYR A 82 -1.45 -1.75 -2.07
N TRP A 83 -0.67 -1.01 -2.85
CA TRP A 83 -1.15 -0.11 -3.89
C TRP A 83 -0.59 -0.56 -5.24
N HIS A 84 -1.46 -1.02 -6.14
CA HIS A 84 -1.07 -1.56 -7.44
C HIS A 84 -1.31 -0.53 -8.55
N THR A 85 -0.27 -0.23 -9.31
CA THR A 85 -0.31 0.81 -10.36
C THR A 85 0.35 0.35 -11.65
N LEU A 86 -0.15 0.85 -12.77
CA LEU A 86 0.56 0.80 -14.05
C LEU A 86 1.78 1.74 -14.03
N PHE A 87 2.67 1.61 -15.03
CA PHE A 87 3.89 2.43 -15.10
C PHE A 87 3.63 3.93 -15.34
N ASP A 88 2.44 4.30 -15.78
CA ASP A 88 1.98 5.68 -15.90
C ASP A 88 1.30 6.21 -14.63
N GLY A 89 1.19 5.39 -13.58
CA GLY A 89 0.60 5.75 -12.30
C GLY A 89 -0.91 5.49 -12.19
N GLU A 90 -1.56 4.97 -13.23
CA GLU A 90 -2.97 4.56 -13.14
C GLU A 90 -3.13 3.43 -12.11
N VAL A 91 -4.13 3.56 -11.23
CA VAL A 91 -4.41 2.59 -10.16
C VAL A 91 -5.18 1.42 -10.73
N ILE A 92 -4.69 0.21 -10.45
CA ILE A 92 -5.32 -1.05 -10.88
C ILE A 92 -6.20 -1.58 -9.75
N ASP A 93 -5.62 -1.63 -8.55
CA ASP A 93 -6.24 -2.19 -7.35
C ASP A 93 -5.48 -1.71 -6.11
N ASP A 94 -6.12 -1.86 -4.96
CA ASP A 94 -5.48 -1.67 -3.67
C ASP A 94 -6.10 -2.54 -2.58
N MET A 95 -5.32 -2.87 -1.56
CA MET A 95 -5.77 -3.76 -0.49
C MET A 95 -5.10 -3.41 0.82
N LEU A 96 -5.93 -3.18 1.84
CA LEU A 96 -5.49 -3.01 3.23
C LEU A 96 -5.81 -4.27 4.03
N VAL A 97 -4.81 -4.81 4.73
CA VAL A 97 -4.97 -6.00 5.57
C VAL A 97 -4.45 -5.72 6.97
N ILE A 98 -5.34 -5.84 7.95
CA ILE A 98 -4.96 -5.90 9.37
C ILE A 98 -4.65 -7.36 9.69
N THR A 99 -3.46 -7.62 10.19
CA THR A 99 -3.00 -8.98 10.53
C THR A 99 -3.17 -9.27 12.01
N ASP A 100 -3.10 -8.24 12.85
CA ASP A 100 -3.37 -8.33 14.28
C ASP A 100 -4.79 -8.83 14.56
N ASN A 101 -4.92 -9.86 15.38
CA ASN A 101 -6.21 -10.51 15.63
C ASN A 101 -7.03 -9.84 16.73
N GLU A 102 -6.40 -9.06 17.62
CA GLU A 102 -7.13 -8.30 18.64
C GLU A 102 -7.82 -7.10 18.01
N LEU A 103 -7.15 -6.45 17.04
CA LEU A 103 -7.70 -5.33 16.27
C LEU A 103 -8.79 -5.73 15.27
N LYS A 104 -8.81 -6.97 14.76
CA LYS A 104 -9.86 -7.43 13.84
C LYS A 104 -11.26 -7.46 14.44
N TYR A 105 -11.38 -7.47 15.77
CA TYR A 105 -12.64 -7.58 16.49
C TYR A 105 -12.89 -6.42 17.45
N SER A 106 -12.13 -5.32 17.33
CA SER A 106 -12.23 -4.12 18.19
C SER A 106 -13.15 -3.06 17.61
#